data_AF-A0A4P6MTN0-F1
#
_entry.id   AF-A0A4P6MTN0-F1
#
_cell.length_a   1.000
_cell.length_b   1.000
_cell.length_c   1.000
_cell.angle_alpha   90.00
_cell.angle_beta   90.00
_cell.angle_gamma   90.00
#
_symmetry.space_group_name_H-M   'P 1'
#
loop_
_entity.id
_entity.type
_entity.pdbx_description
1 polymer ?
#
loop_
_entity_poly.entity_id
_entity_poly.type
_entity_poly.pdbx_seq_one_letter_code
_entity_poly.pdbx_strand_id
1 'polypeptide(L)'
;MKKKKLILSVLAIPSLMPVAVAAACGNNTDKKPEKVEQPPQSETPKPQQPAQPSRSEDSRVQEVKKTNLTKEISLLGNSTENYTNFVNQLLSVPNLGQEYSKVKLAINLASLNLTKTFSRDDFISNVLPVLGKNDNSELNYEDDESEEIQVLAPTNRAELDETAKFLKNEFNNYRVLETWFVNKLGGLVNKAETKKVLKTGKISKQQAQSNNKLTEYNAVVNEVKEFLKTNALIQFADNVEIIEFDYTKTPAWSLKIKLKVNNLETDFIKLDFQKSRDRNATEESLRQENKNRSSLKEKIKNVLLNSTVLSVFANRIKVYKLALVIDESKQISKKLTDLMSPYVSESIIKRIPFIPDFILRKFVSKIVSKILAKIIASVQTKVQDKFKN
;
A
#
# COMPACT_ATOMS: atom_id res chain seq x y z
N MET A 1 27.39 12.97 -37.21
CA MET A 1 28.42 12.50 -36.24
C MET A 1 29.00 13.68 -35.48
N LYS A 2 28.63 13.89 -34.21
CA LYS A 2 29.37 14.72 -33.24
C LYS A 2 29.23 14.08 -31.86
N LYS A 3 30.31 13.45 -31.39
CA LYS A 3 30.49 12.96 -30.02
C LYS A 3 30.86 14.14 -29.11
N LYS A 4 30.19 14.31 -27.98
CA LYS A 4 30.68 15.07 -26.81
C LYS A 4 30.30 14.24 -25.57
N LYS A 5 31.23 13.39 -25.12
CA LYS A 5 32.15 13.61 -23.98
C LYS A 5 31.40 13.86 -22.67
N LEU A 6 31.11 12.75 -22.00
CA LEU A 6 30.87 12.62 -20.57
C LEU A 6 32.04 13.26 -19.81
N ILE A 7 31.76 14.22 -18.93
CA ILE A 7 32.68 14.63 -17.87
C ILE A 7 32.04 14.17 -16.57
N LEU A 8 32.57 13.07 -16.05
CA LEU A 8 32.27 12.54 -14.73
C LEU A 8 33.11 13.36 -13.73
N SER A 9 32.50 14.36 -13.07
CA SER A 9 33.12 15.04 -11.95
C SER A 9 32.84 14.24 -10.67
N VAL A 10 33.82 13.43 -10.27
CA VAL A 10 33.90 12.76 -8.97
C VAL A 10 34.19 13.85 -7.93
N LEU A 11 33.18 14.20 -7.13
CA LEU A 11 33.38 14.97 -5.91
C LEU A 11 33.69 13.99 -4.78
N ALA A 12 34.97 13.95 -4.43
CA ALA A 12 35.49 13.27 -3.26
C ALA A 12 34.84 13.84 -1.99
N ILE A 13 34.21 12.97 -1.20
CA ILE A 13 33.74 13.30 0.16
C ILE A 13 34.92 12.99 1.10
N PRO A 14 35.49 13.97 1.81
CA PRO A 14 36.46 13.67 2.84
C PRO A 14 35.75 12.94 4.00
N SER A 15 36.27 11.76 4.30
CA SER A 15 35.96 10.95 5.48
C SER A 15 36.13 11.75 6.76
N LEU A 16 35.04 12.03 7.46
CA LEU A 16 35.07 12.41 8.87
C LEU A 16 34.94 11.15 9.73
N MET A 17 35.96 10.94 10.55
CA MET A 17 36.15 9.81 11.45
C MET A 17 34.94 9.65 12.41
N PRO A 18 34.47 8.43 12.68
CA PRO A 18 33.60 8.19 13.82
C PRO A 18 34.45 8.29 15.10
N VAL A 19 34.14 9.26 15.95
CA VAL A 19 34.61 9.29 17.34
C VAL A 19 34.03 8.06 18.03
N ALA A 20 34.90 7.08 18.29
CA ALA A 20 34.61 5.92 19.10
C ALA A 20 34.29 6.37 20.52
N VAL A 21 33.04 6.26 20.94
CA VAL A 21 32.69 6.26 22.36
C VAL A 21 32.65 4.80 22.79
N ALA A 22 33.68 4.40 23.51
CA ALA A 22 33.79 3.09 24.13
C ALA A 22 32.64 2.87 25.11
N ALA A 23 31.77 1.90 24.81
CA ALA A 23 30.89 1.30 25.80
C ALA A 23 31.71 0.28 26.59
N ALA A 24 32.17 0.66 27.78
CA ALA A 24 32.67 -0.29 28.76
C ALA A 24 31.49 -1.09 29.33
N CYS A 25 31.21 -2.26 28.74
CA CYS A 25 30.42 -3.30 29.39
C CYS A 25 31.34 -4.07 30.36
N GLY A 26 31.36 -3.65 31.62
CA GLY A 26 31.87 -4.49 32.71
C GLY A 26 30.77 -5.48 33.13
N ASN A 27 30.94 -6.75 32.78
CA ASN A 27 30.19 -7.85 33.37
C ASN A 27 31.13 -8.64 34.29
N ASN A 28 30.77 -8.70 35.58
CA ASN A 28 31.33 -9.61 36.56
C ASN A 28 30.94 -11.06 36.23
N THR A 29 31.84 -12.01 36.50
CA THR A 29 31.47 -13.30 37.10
C THR A 29 32.67 -13.99 37.75
N ASP A 30 32.41 -14.52 38.95
CA ASP A 30 33.32 -15.11 39.94
C ASP A 30 34.10 -16.37 39.53
N LYS A 31 35.21 -16.63 40.24
CA LYS A 31 35.59 -17.94 40.82
C LYS A 31 36.70 -17.83 41.91
N LYS A 32 36.38 -18.37 43.10
CA LYS A 32 37.17 -18.61 44.35
C LYS A 32 38.20 -19.79 44.20
N PRO A 33 38.97 -20.25 45.23
CA PRO A 33 39.57 -19.66 46.46
C PRO A 33 41.03 -20.17 46.78
N GLU A 34 41.48 -19.99 48.03
CA GLU A 34 42.70 -20.48 48.76
C GLU A 34 43.86 -19.46 48.86
N LYS A 35 44.56 -19.24 49.99
CA LYS A 35 44.78 -20.04 51.21
C LYS A 35 45.17 -19.14 52.41
N VAL A 36 45.15 -19.78 53.58
CA VAL A 36 45.27 -19.36 54.98
C VAL A 36 46.67 -18.88 55.42
N GLU A 37 46.74 -17.93 56.35
CA GLU A 37 47.65 -17.98 57.52
C GLU A 37 47.14 -17.07 58.68
N GLN A 38 47.42 -17.50 59.90
CA GLN A 38 46.84 -17.15 61.22
C GLN A 38 48.02 -16.84 62.20
N PRO A 39 47.85 -16.57 63.52
CA PRO A 39 47.41 -15.39 64.30
C PRO A 39 48.57 -14.97 65.28
N PRO A 40 48.44 -14.50 66.58
CA PRO A 40 47.30 -14.11 67.45
C PRO A 40 47.52 -12.88 68.40
N GLN A 41 46.57 -12.71 69.36
CA GLN A 41 46.62 -12.09 70.72
C GLN A 41 45.93 -10.72 70.90
N SER A 42 45.11 -10.42 71.93
CA SER A 42 44.62 -11.12 73.15
C SER A 42 43.38 -10.40 73.72
N GLU A 43 42.67 -11.08 74.63
CA GLU A 43 41.39 -10.79 75.32
C GLU A 43 41.40 -9.61 76.33
N THR A 44 40.24 -8.98 76.63
CA THR A 44 39.57 -8.89 77.98
C THR A 44 38.29 -7.99 77.98
N PRO A 45 37.39 -8.04 79.01
CA PRO A 45 35.93 -7.90 78.86
C PRO A 45 35.26 -6.64 79.46
N LYS A 46 33.98 -6.46 79.09
CA LYS A 46 32.86 -5.57 79.53
C LYS A 46 32.88 -5.01 80.97
N PRO A 47 32.27 -3.83 81.24
CA PRO A 47 30.85 -3.77 81.68
C PRO A 47 29.99 -2.55 81.20
N GLN A 48 28.71 -2.55 81.63
CA GLN A 48 27.48 -1.93 81.06
C GLN A 48 27.16 -0.44 81.38
N GLN A 49 26.47 0.21 80.42
CA GLN A 49 25.36 1.23 80.48
C GLN A 49 25.58 2.60 81.20
N PRO A 50 24.85 3.71 80.86
CA PRO A 50 23.49 3.81 80.28
C PRO A 50 23.31 4.83 79.12
N ALA A 51 22.05 5.01 78.70
CA ALA A 51 21.59 5.55 77.42
C ALA A 51 21.40 7.08 77.30
N GLN A 52 21.49 7.53 76.02
CA GLN A 52 20.89 8.72 75.34
C GLN A 52 21.43 10.13 75.67
N PRO A 53 21.36 11.12 74.74
CA PRO A 53 20.56 11.18 73.50
C PRO A 53 21.30 11.59 72.20
N SER A 54 20.62 11.26 71.10
CA SER A 54 20.72 11.75 69.71
C SER A 54 21.64 12.93 69.39
N ARG A 55 22.54 12.71 68.42
CA ARG A 55 22.96 13.74 67.45
C ARG A 55 23.03 13.12 66.06
N SER A 56 21.94 13.30 65.32
CA SER A 56 21.90 13.49 63.86
C SER A 56 23.07 12.88 63.09
N GLU A 57 22.97 11.60 62.75
CA GLU A 57 23.64 11.11 61.55
C GLU A 57 22.84 11.63 60.36
N ASP A 58 23.46 12.63 59.75
CA ASP A 58 23.20 13.22 58.46
C ASP A 58 22.78 12.12 57.46
N SER A 59 21.48 11.93 57.31
CA SER A 59 20.89 11.20 56.19
C SER A 59 21.22 12.01 54.94
N ARG A 60 22.46 11.89 54.45
CA ARG A 60 22.80 12.15 53.07
C ARG A 60 21.98 11.16 52.26
N VAL A 61 20.75 11.57 51.95
CA VAL A 61 20.04 11.15 50.77
C VAL A 61 21.04 11.34 49.66
N GLN A 62 21.70 10.25 49.26
CA GLN A 62 22.38 10.24 47.98
C GLN A 62 21.27 10.55 46.99
N GLU A 63 21.19 11.80 46.54
CA GLU A 63 20.64 12.11 45.25
C GLU A 63 21.39 11.18 44.30
N VAL A 64 20.77 10.04 44.00
CA VAL A 64 21.13 9.23 42.86
C VAL A 64 21.02 10.21 41.72
N LYS A 65 22.17 10.71 41.25
CA LYS A 65 22.25 11.51 40.03
C LYS A 65 21.48 10.71 39.01
N LYS A 66 20.25 11.14 38.70
CA LYS A 66 19.51 10.60 37.57
C LYS A 66 20.41 10.88 36.38
N THR A 67 21.14 9.87 35.94
CA THR A 67 21.89 9.92 34.70
C THR A 67 20.87 10.39 33.68
N ASN A 68 21.09 11.52 33.01
CA ASN A 68 20.12 12.06 32.05
C ASN A 68 20.35 11.39 30.69
N LEU A 69 20.22 10.07 30.64
CA LEU A 69 20.41 9.35 29.38
C LEU A 69 19.24 9.68 28.45
N THR A 70 19.58 9.84 27.18
CA THR A 70 18.61 10.05 26.11
C THR A 70 18.49 8.76 25.32
N LYS A 71 17.28 8.20 25.22
CA LYS A 71 17.01 7.12 24.27
C LYS A 71 16.82 7.72 22.89
N GLU A 72 17.69 7.37 21.95
CA GLU A 72 17.48 7.68 20.53
C GLU A 72 16.65 6.57 19.87
N ILE A 73 15.61 6.97 19.14
CA ILE A 73 14.74 6.08 18.36
C ILE A 73 14.67 6.67 16.95
N SER A 74 15.24 5.93 16.00
CA SER A 74 15.44 6.42 14.65
C SER A 74 14.81 5.50 13.64
N LEU A 75 13.99 6.07 12.74
CA LEU A 75 13.60 5.40 11.52
C LEU A 75 14.60 5.79 10.42
N LEU A 76 15.34 4.79 9.94
CA LEU A 76 16.33 4.96 8.89
C LEU A 76 15.85 4.24 7.63
N GLY A 77 15.46 4.97 6.59
CA GLY A 77 15.01 4.37 5.33
C GLY A 77 13.60 3.78 5.39
N ASN A 78 13.18 3.16 4.28
CA ASN A 78 11.76 2.96 3.95
C ASN A 78 11.33 1.47 3.84
N SER A 79 12.18 0.53 4.27
CA SER A 79 11.87 -0.90 4.25
C SER A 79 10.84 -1.25 5.32
N THR A 80 9.97 -2.24 5.06
CA THR A 80 8.97 -2.71 6.03
C THR A 80 9.58 -3.14 7.36
N GLU A 81 10.79 -3.71 7.33
CA GLU A 81 11.56 -4.07 8.51
C GLU A 81 11.94 -2.83 9.33
N ASN A 82 12.41 -1.77 8.70
CA ASN A 82 12.79 -0.53 9.39
C ASN A 82 11.58 0.11 10.09
N TYR A 83 10.40 0.11 9.44
CA TYR A 83 9.15 0.57 10.08
C TYR A 83 8.78 -0.29 11.29
N THR A 84 8.90 -1.61 11.17
CA THR A 84 8.54 -2.54 12.25
C THR A 84 9.49 -2.40 13.44
N ASN A 85 10.80 -2.34 13.18
CA ASN A 85 11.83 -2.11 14.18
C ASN A 85 11.66 -0.76 14.87
N PHE A 86 11.32 0.29 14.13
CA PHE A 86 11.05 1.61 14.69
C PHE A 86 9.83 1.58 15.63
N VAL A 87 8.71 0.97 15.20
CA VAL A 87 7.52 0.80 16.06
C VAL A 87 7.85 0.00 17.32
N ASN A 88 8.63 -1.07 17.22
CA ASN A 88 9.05 -1.86 18.39
C ASN A 88 9.92 -1.06 19.36
N GLN A 89 10.84 -0.23 18.85
CA GLN A 89 11.63 0.67 19.69
C GLN A 89 10.76 1.69 20.42
N LEU A 90 9.75 2.26 19.76
CA LEU A 90 8.79 3.18 20.38
C LEU A 90 8.01 2.52 21.52
N LEU A 91 7.55 1.29 21.29
CA LEU A 91 6.79 0.51 22.27
C LEU A 91 7.66 0.03 23.45
N SER A 92 8.99 0.05 23.32
CA SER A 92 9.92 -0.30 24.42
C SER A 92 10.12 0.83 25.44
N VAL A 93 9.78 2.08 25.09
CA VAL A 93 10.06 3.26 25.93
C VAL A 93 9.47 3.19 27.34
N PRO A 94 8.22 2.72 27.55
CA PRO A 94 7.67 2.58 28.89
C PRO A 94 8.50 1.69 29.81
N ASN A 95 9.23 0.71 29.25
CA ASN A 95 9.99 -0.30 29.98
C ASN A 95 11.47 0.08 30.21
N LEU A 96 11.90 1.28 29.82
CA LEU A 96 13.28 1.73 30.05
C LEU A 96 13.54 1.99 31.54
N GLY A 97 14.79 1.83 31.98
CA GLY A 97 15.22 2.19 33.34
C GLY A 97 15.04 3.69 33.64
N GLN A 98 15.01 4.06 34.92
CA GLN A 98 14.76 5.45 35.36
C GLN A 98 15.86 6.44 34.93
N GLU A 99 17.04 5.93 34.56
CA GLU A 99 18.15 6.67 33.98
C GLU A 99 17.87 7.23 32.57
N TYR A 100 16.78 6.84 31.91
CA TYR A 100 16.37 7.43 30.64
C TYR A 100 15.33 8.54 30.88
N SER A 101 15.78 9.79 31.03
CA SER A 101 14.90 10.93 31.30
C SER A 101 14.39 11.63 30.02
N LYS A 102 15.00 11.34 28.86
CA LYS A 102 14.65 11.95 27.56
C LYS A 102 14.53 10.91 26.46
N VAL A 103 13.69 11.21 25.47
CA VAL A 103 13.53 10.42 24.25
C VAL A 103 13.77 11.35 23.05
N LYS A 104 14.76 11.01 22.23
CA LYS A 104 15.01 11.69 20.94
C LYS A 104 14.40 10.83 19.84
N LEU A 105 13.39 11.37 19.17
CA LEU A 105 12.80 10.77 17.98
C LEU A 105 13.48 11.36 16.75
N ALA A 106 13.94 10.51 15.85
CA ALA A 106 14.42 10.91 14.54
C ALA A 106 13.69 10.11 13.44
N ILE A 107 13.13 10.81 12.46
CA ILE A 107 12.52 10.21 11.27
C ILE A 107 13.30 10.68 10.07
N ASN A 108 14.09 9.76 9.49
CA ASN A 108 14.91 10.00 8.32
C ASN A 108 14.39 9.12 7.17
N LEU A 109 13.45 9.68 6.41
CA LEU A 109 12.77 9.02 5.31
C LEU A 109 12.96 9.82 4.01
N ALA A 110 13.81 9.32 3.12
CA ALA A 110 14.18 10.03 1.89
C ALA A 110 14.70 11.44 2.22
N SER A 111 14.06 12.50 1.68
CA SER A 111 14.42 13.91 1.95
C SER A 111 13.76 14.49 3.21
N LEU A 112 13.00 13.69 3.96
CA LEU A 112 12.37 14.11 5.20
C LEU A 112 13.28 13.73 6.36
N ASN A 113 13.83 14.75 7.02
CA ASN A 113 14.62 14.60 8.24
C ASN A 113 13.93 15.39 9.35
N LEU A 114 13.31 14.67 10.27
CA LEU A 114 12.64 15.25 11.43
C LEU A 114 13.34 14.77 12.68
N THR A 115 13.55 15.66 13.64
CA THR A 115 14.10 15.29 14.93
C THR A 115 13.46 16.12 16.01
N LYS A 116 13.03 15.49 17.11
CA LYS A 116 12.56 16.19 18.29
C LYS A 116 12.87 15.39 19.54
N THR A 117 13.23 16.11 20.60
CA THR A 117 13.51 15.54 21.91
C THR A 117 12.38 15.88 22.86
N PHE A 118 11.87 14.86 23.53
CA PHE A 118 10.82 14.94 24.53
C PHE A 118 11.38 14.53 25.89
N SER A 119 10.77 14.99 26.99
CA SER A 119 10.95 14.29 28.27
C SER A 119 10.32 12.89 28.15
N ARG A 120 10.82 11.91 28.90
CA ARG A 120 10.24 10.56 28.88
C ARG A 120 8.76 10.58 29.28
N ASP A 121 8.41 11.35 30.30
CA ASP A 121 7.03 11.43 30.80
C ASP A 121 6.09 12.06 29.77
N ASP A 122 6.52 13.13 29.09
CA ASP A 122 5.77 13.75 27.99
C ASP A 122 5.64 12.79 26.80
N PHE A 123 6.72 12.07 26.46
CA PHE A 123 6.65 11.06 25.41
C PHE A 123 5.62 9.96 25.73
N ILE A 124 5.63 9.41 26.95
CA ILE A 124 4.71 8.33 27.35
C ILE A 124 3.26 8.84 27.44
N SER A 125 3.04 10.05 27.95
CA SER A 125 1.71 10.58 28.24
C SER A 125 1.05 11.23 27.02
N ASN A 126 1.85 11.82 26.13
CA ASN A 126 1.35 12.68 25.05
C ASN A 126 1.69 12.18 23.65
N VAL A 127 2.89 11.65 23.43
CA VAL A 127 3.36 11.22 22.10
C VAL A 127 3.00 9.77 21.79
N LEU A 128 3.34 8.83 22.68
CA LEU A 128 3.10 7.40 22.52
C LEU A 128 1.61 7.06 22.34
N PRO A 129 0.65 7.71 23.05
CA PRO A 129 -0.77 7.42 22.87
C PRO A 129 -1.32 7.78 21.49
N VAL A 130 -0.64 8.66 20.73
CA VAL A 130 -1.01 8.97 19.33
C VAL A 130 -0.82 7.73 18.43
N LEU A 131 0.05 6.79 18.83
CA LEU A 131 0.19 5.50 18.15
C LEU A 131 -1.01 4.58 18.38
N GLY A 132 -1.66 4.68 19.54
CA GLY A 132 -2.83 3.90 19.96
C GLY A 132 -2.71 2.38 19.81
N LYS A 133 -3.77 1.65 20.19
CA LYS A 133 -4.08 0.40 19.48
C LYS A 133 -4.42 0.78 18.04
N ASN A 134 -4.03 -0.05 17.07
CA ASN A 134 -4.46 0.19 15.69
C ASN A 134 -5.98 0.17 15.64
N ASP A 135 -6.57 1.36 15.52
CA ASP A 135 -7.97 1.47 15.18
C ASP A 135 -8.08 1.21 13.68
N ASN A 136 -8.32 -0.05 13.34
CA ASN A 136 -8.48 -0.47 11.95
C ASN A 136 -9.69 0.21 11.30
N SER A 137 -10.58 0.89 12.06
CA SER A 137 -11.65 1.70 11.48
C SER A 137 -11.12 2.87 10.64
N GLU A 138 -9.92 3.40 10.94
CA GLU A 138 -9.28 4.44 10.11
C GLU A 138 -8.82 3.89 8.74
N LEU A 139 -8.67 2.57 8.63
CA LEU A 139 -8.34 1.86 7.38
C LEU A 139 -9.59 1.49 6.58
N ASN A 140 -10.76 1.52 7.23
CA ASN A 140 -12.02 1.35 6.54
C ASN A 140 -12.25 2.59 5.67
N TYR A 141 -12.21 2.40 4.37
CA TYR A 141 -12.69 3.42 3.45
C TYR A 141 -14.21 3.25 3.31
N GLU A 142 -14.93 4.38 3.30
CA GLU A 142 -16.36 4.35 3.01
C GLU A 142 -16.53 4.10 1.53
N ASP A 143 -17.41 3.15 1.25
CA ASP A 143 -17.71 2.77 -0.10
C ASP A 143 -18.48 3.90 -0.78
N ASP A 144 -17.80 4.70 -1.61
CA ASP A 144 -18.55 5.49 -2.59
C ASP A 144 -19.22 4.46 -3.50
N GLU A 145 -20.55 4.37 -3.42
CA GLU A 145 -21.37 3.45 -4.21
C GLU A 145 -21.22 3.66 -5.73
N SER A 146 -20.57 4.76 -6.15
CA SER A 146 -20.28 5.03 -7.56
C SER A 146 -19.25 4.04 -8.10
N GLU A 147 -19.70 3.19 -9.01
CA GLU A 147 -18.85 2.29 -9.75
C GLU A 147 -18.01 3.04 -10.78
N GLU A 148 -16.69 2.95 -10.64
CA GLU A 148 -15.76 3.69 -11.49
C GLU A 148 -15.39 2.85 -12.72
N ILE A 149 -15.55 3.45 -13.90
CA ILE A 149 -15.23 2.83 -15.18
C ILE A 149 -13.71 2.65 -15.32
N GLN A 150 -13.30 1.43 -15.63
CA GLN A 150 -11.93 1.04 -15.93
C GLN A 150 -11.60 1.43 -17.38
N VAL A 151 -10.79 2.47 -17.54
CA VAL A 151 -10.35 2.93 -18.86
C VAL A 151 -9.08 2.18 -19.29
N LEU A 152 -9.20 1.43 -20.38
CA LEU A 152 -8.11 0.69 -21.04
C LEU A 152 -7.42 1.62 -22.04
N ALA A 153 -6.24 2.12 -21.68
CA ALA A 153 -5.45 3.05 -22.49
C ALA A 153 -3.99 2.57 -22.65
N PRO A 154 -3.74 1.33 -23.15
CA PRO A 154 -2.38 0.87 -23.36
C PRO A 154 -1.65 1.76 -24.37
N THR A 155 -0.37 2.02 -24.12
CA THR A 155 0.49 2.90 -24.93
C THR A 155 1.63 2.15 -25.61
N ASN A 156 1.92 0.94 -25.17
CA ASN A 156 3.00 0.09 -25.64
C ASN A 156 2.58 -1.39 -25.71
N ARG A 157 3.45 -2.25 -26.24
CA ARG A 157 3.17 -3.69 -26.44
C ARG A 157 2.87 -4.41 -25.12
N ALA A 158 3.64 -4.15 -24.07
CA ALA A 158 3.47 -4.81 -22.79
C ALA A 158 2.10 -4.50 -22.17
N GLU A 159 1.70 -3.22 -22.14
CA GLU A 159 0.38 -2.80 -21.65
C GLU A 159 -0.76 -3.36 -22.52
N LEU A 160 -0.55 -3.48 -23.83
CA LEU A 160 -1.52 -4.07 -24.76
C LEU A 160 -1.71 -5.58 -24.49
N ASP A 161 -0.63 -6.30 -24.20
CA ASP A 161 -0.67 -7.72 -23.84
C ASP A 161 -1.30 -7.94 -22.45
N GLU A 162 -1.05 -7.05 -21.49
CA GLU A 162 -1.73 -7.04 -20.18
C GLU A 162 -3.23 -6.80 -20.35
N THR A 163 -3.61 -5.85 -21.21
CA THR A 163 -5.02 -5.56 -21.54
C THR A 163 -5.71 -6.80 -22.12
N ALA A 164 -5.03 -7.51 -23.04
CA ALA A 164 -5.54 -8.75 -23.62
C ALA A 164 -5.75 -9.85 -22.57
N LYS A 165 -4.79 -10.05 -21.66
CA LYS A 165 -4.89 -11.00 -20.56
C LYS A 165 -6.03 -10.65 -19.60
N PHE A 166 -6.15 -9.38 -19.25
CA PHE A 166 -7.19 -8.86 -18.38
C PHE A 166 -8.59 -9.16 -18.94
N LEU A 167 -8.85 -8.75 -20.19
CA LEU A 167 -10.13 -8.99 -20.85
C LEU A 167 -10.45 -10.49 -20.94
N LYS A 168 -9.47 -11.33 -21.29
CA LYS A 168 -9.68 -12.78 -21.34
C LYS A 168 -10.09 -13.36 -19.98
N ASN A 169 -9.47 -12.90 -18.90
CA ASN A 169 -9.78 -13.39 -17.55
C ASN A 169 -11.10 -12.85 -17.01
N GLU A 170 -11.36 -11.55 -17.23
CA GLU A 170 -12.59 -10.89 -16.81
C GLU A 170 -13.81 -11.51 -17.48
N PHE A 171 -13.69 -11.85 -18.77
CA PHE A 171 -14.74 -12.49 -19.54
C PHE A 171 -14.64 -14.01 -19.58
N ASN A 172 -13.99 -14.66 -18.61
CA ASN A 172 -14.00 -16.12 -18.56
C ASN A 172 -15.29 -16.63 -17.92
N ASN A 173 -16.21 -17.16 -18.74
CA ASN A 173 -17.55 -17.60 -18.34
C ASN A 173 -18.45 -16.47 -17.81
N TYR A 174 -18.33 -15.28 -18.42
CA TYR A 174 -19.14 -14.12 -18.09
C TYR A 174 -20.61 -14.35 -18.44
N ARG A 175 -21.52 -14.12 -17.50
CA ARG A 175 -22.93 -14.41 -17.75
C ARG A 175 -23.64 -13.27 -18.48
N VAL A 176 -24.40 -13.62 -19.50
CA VAL A 176 -25.19 -12.67 -20.28
C VAL A 176 -26.57 -13.23 -20.61
N LEU A 177 -27.49 -12.33 -20.95
CA LEU A 177 -28.81 -12.70 -21.46
C LEU A 177 -28.71 -13.19 -22.91
N GLU A 178 -29.56 -14.17 -23.23
CA GLU A 178 -29.71 -14.65 -24.61
C GLU A 178 -30.20 -13.55 -25.55
N THR A 179 -31.11 -12.70 -25.05
CA THR A 179 -31.63 -11.54 -25.78
C THR A 179 -30.53 -10.60 -26.27
N TRP A 180 -29.46 -10.44 -25.48
CA TRP A 180 -28.30 -9.68 -25.89
C TRP A 180 -27.40 -10.47 -26.85
N PHE A 181 -26.87 -11.63 -26.42
CA PHE A 181 -25.81 -12.32 -27.17
C PHE A 181 -26.29 -12.93 -28.48
N VAL A 182 -27.46 -13.58 -28.48
CA VAL A 182 -28.00 -14.30 -29.65
C VAL A 182 -28.80 -13.36 -30.54
N ASN A 183 -29.70 -12.55 -29.96
CA ASN A 183 -30.64 -11.76 -30.76
C ASN A 183 -30.03 -10.42 -31.18
N LYS A 184 -29.62 -9.59 -30.21
CA LYS A 184 -29.11 -8.23 -30.50
C LYS A 184 -27.75 -8.26 -31.17
N LEU A 185 -26.72 -8.78 -30.49
CA LEU A 185 -25.36 -8.84 -31.03
C LEU A 185 -25.29 -9.75 -32.27
N GLY A 186 -25.86 -10.96 -32.18
CA GLY A 186 -25.93 -11.87 -33.33
C GLY A 186 -26.65 -11.27 -34.53
N GLY A 187 -27.73 -10.52 -34.32
CA GLY A 187 -28.44 -9.80 -35.39
C GLY A 187 -27.59 -8.73 -36.07
N LEU A 188 -26.81 -7.97 -35.29
CA LEU A 188 -25.88 -6.96 -35.84
C LEU A 188 -24.74 -7.61 -36.63
N VAL A 189 -24.14 -8.69 -36.10
CA VAL A 189 -23.09 -9.46 -36.78
C VAL A 189 -23.61 -9.98 -38.12
N ASN A 190 -24.79 -10.59 -38.15
CA ASN A 190 -25.39 -11.10 -39.39
C ASN A 190 -25.59 -10.02 -40.47
N LYS A 191 -25.85 -8.76 -40.08
CA LYS A 191 -26.00 -7.64 -41.02
C LYS A 191 -24.67 -7.13 -41.56
N ALA A 192 -23.62 -7.22 -40.74
CA ALA A 192 -22.28 -6.78 -41.06
C ALA A 192 -21.49 -7.81 -41.88
N GLU A 193 -21.88 -9.10 -41.85
CA GLU A 193 -21.22 -10.14 -42.63
C GLU A 193 -21.29 -9.87 -44.14
N THR A 194 -20.15 -10.02 -44.81
CA THR A 194 -19.98 -9.72 -46.24
C THR A 194 -20.18 -10.95 -47.13
N LYS A 195 -20.07 -12.16 -46.58
CA LYS A 195 -20.23 -13.42 -47.33
C LYS A 195 -21.50 -14.16 -46.92
N LYS A 196 -22.50 -14.20 -47.82
CA LYS A 196 -23.78 -14.90 -47.59
C LYS A 196 -23.65 -16.44 -47.44
N VAL A 197 -22.62 -17.05 -48.02
CA VAL A 197 -22.51 -18.52 -48.17
C VAL A 197 -21.76 -19.18 -47.00
N LEU A 198 -20.87 -18.44 -46.32
CA LEU A 198 -20.11 -18.93 -45.16
C LEU A 198 -20.20 -17.88 -44.05
N LYS A 199 -21.26 -17.98 -43.25
CA LYS A 199 -21.41 -17.18 -42.02
C LYS A 199 -20.39 -17.65 -41.00
N THR A 200 -19.22 -17.03 -41.03
CA THR A 200 -18.10 -17.38 -40.14
C THR A 200 -18.13 -16.56 -38.85
N GLY A 201 -19.02 -15.57 -38.73
CA GLY A 201 -19.02 -14.61 -37.63
C GLY A 201 -17.83 -13.65 -37.63
N LYS A 202 -16.88 -13.84 -38.56
CA LYS A 202 -15.62 -13.11 -38.67
C LYS A 202 -15.76 -11.88 -39.56
N ILE A 203 -15.50 -10.70 -39.01
CA ILE A 203 -15.62 -9.42 -39.70
C ILE A 203 -14.44 -8.52 -39.32
N SER A 204 -13.69 -8.06 -40.32
CA SER A 204 -12.62 -7.06 -40.14
C SER A 204 -13.07 -5.68 -40.65
N LYS A 205 -12.54 -4.62 -40.03
CA LYS A 205 -12.79 -3.23 -40.43
C LYS A 205 -12.44 -2.99 -41.90
N GLN A 206 -11.29 -3.52 -42.34
CA GLN A 206 -10.81 -3.39 -43.72
C GLN A 206 -11.75 -4.07 -44.73
N GLN A 207 -12.23 -5.29 -44.43
CA GLN A 207 -13.19 -5.97 -45.29
C GLN A 207 -14.53 -5.25 -45.29
N ALA A 208 -15.02 -4.79 -44.15
CA ALA A 208 -16.27 -4.03 -44.07
C ALA A 208 -16.20 -2.76 -44.91
N GLN A 209 -15.08 -2.02 -44.84
CA GLN A 209 -14.85 -0.83 -45.66
C GLN A 209 -14.83 -1.17 -47.16
N SER A 210 -14.12 -2.23 -47.55
CA SER A 210 -14.02 -2.64 -48.97
C SER A 210 -15.35 -3.15 -49.55
N ASN A 211 -16.30 -3.55 -48.70
CA ASN A 211 -17.60 -4.09 -49.10
C ASN A 211 -18.76 -3.12 -48.82
N ASN A 212 -18.52 -1.83 -48.55
CA ASN A 212 -19.54 -0.84 -48.20
C ASN A 212 -20.41 -1.24 -46.98
N LYS A 213 -19.81 -1.94 -46.01
CA LYS A 213 -20.43 -2.45 -44.77
C LYS A 213 -19.88 -1.80 -43.50
N LEU A 214 -19.20 -0.65 -43.63
CA LEU A 214 -18.56 0.03 -42.51
C LEU A 214 -19.58 0.48 -41.45
N THR A 215 -20.79 0.90 -41.87
CA THR A 215 -21.87 1.30 -40.95
C THR A 215 -22.32 0.14 -40.08
N GLU A 216 -22.57 -1.03 -40.67
CA GLU A 216 -22.97 -2.23 -39.93
C GLU A 216 -21.84 -2.76 -39.04
N TYR A 217 -20.59 -2.70 -39.50
CA TYR A 217 -19.43 -3.00 -38.67
C TYR A 217 -19.36 -2.10 -37.43
N ASN A 218 -19.51 -0.78 -37.62
CA ASN A 218 -19.50 0.18 -36.51
C ASN A 218 -20.67 -0.04 -35.55
N ALA A 219 -21.83 -0.50 -36.03
CA ALA A 219 -22.94 -0.87 -35.16
C ALA A 219 -22.59 -2.04 -34.23
N VAL A 220 -21.86 -3.05 -34.72
CA VAL A 220 -21.34 -4.14 -33.88
C VAL A 220 -20.33 -3.62 -32.87
N VAL A 221 -19.35 -2.81 -33.31
CA VAL A 221 -18.33 -2.22 -32.42
C VAL A 221 -18.98 -1.40 -31.31
N ASN A 222 -19.97 -0.56 -31.64
CA ASN A 222 -20.68 0.27 -30.67
C ASN A 222 -21.46 -0.58 -29.66
N GLU A 223 -22.13 -1.64 -30.10
CA GLU A 223 -22.83 -2.57 -29.19
C GLU A 223 -21.87 -3.26 -28.22
N VAL A 224 -20.71 -3.70 -28.70
CA VAL A 224 -19.68 -4.31 -27.85
C VAL A 224 -19.13 -3.29 -26.87
N LYS A 225 -18.79 -2.08 -27.31
CA LYS A 225 -18.28 -1.00 -26.43
C LYS A 225 -19.31 -0.62 -25.36
N GLU A 226 -20.58 -0.49 -25.74
CA GLU A 226 -21.67 -0.17 -24.82
C GLU A 226 -21.90 -1.27 -23.80
N PHE A 227 -21.87 -2.54 -24.23
CA PHE A 227 -21.94 -3.67 -23.31
C PHE A 227 -20.79 -3.67 -22.30
N LEU A 228 -19.54 -3.49 -22.76
CA LEU A 228 -18.37 -3.43 -21.88
C LEU A 228 -18.51 -2.30 -20.85
N LYS A 229 -18.97 -1.13 -21.28
CA LYS A 229 -19.13 0.04 -20.42
C LYS A 229 -20.22 -0.16 -19.37
N THR A 230 -21.41 -0.59 -19.80
CA THR A 230 -22.61 -0.60 -18.96
C THR A 230 -22.71 -1.86 -18.08
N ASN A 231 -22.19 -3.00 -18.56
CA ASN A 231 -22.29 -4.27 -17.85
C ASN A 231 -21.00 -4.67 -17.14
N ALA A 232 -19.83 -4.31 -17.68
CA ALA A 232 -18.53 -4.68 -17.11
C ALA A 232 -17.72 -3.48 -16.58
N LEU A 233 -18.23 -2.25 -16.69
CA LEU A 233 -17.54 -1.02 -16.29
C LEU A 233 -16.17 -0.87 -16.96
N ILE A 234 -16.04 -1.30 -18.20
CA ILE A 234 -14.80 -1.23 -18.98
C ILE A 234 -15.02 -0.31 -20.17
N GLN A 235 -14.09 0.62 -20.37
CA GLN A 235 -14.08 1.51 -21.53
C GLN A 235 -12.72 1.48 -22.22
N PHE A 236 -12.72 1.36 -23.54
CA PHE A 236 -11.53 1.60 -24.34
C PHE A 236 -11.28 3.11 -24.49
N ALA A 237 -10.04 3.54 -24.30
CA ALA A 237 -9.65 4.90 -24.69
C ALA A 237 -9.79 5.10 -26.20
N ASP A 238 -9.91 6.35 -26.63
CA ASP A 238 -10.22 6.69 -28.03
C ASP A 238 -9.18 6.18 -29.04
N ASN A 239 -7.94 6.02 -28.61
CA ASN A 239 -6.83 5.48 -29.40
C ASN A 239 -6.82 3.96 -29.51
N VAL A 240 -7.75 3.26 -28.85
CA VAL A 240 -7.88 1.79 -28.88
C VAL A 240 -9.05 1.41 -29.77
N GLU A 241 -8.73 0.77 -30.90
CA GLU A 241 -9.71 0.32 -31.87
C GLU A 241 -9.93 -1.20 -31.78
N ILE A 242 -11.18 -1.63 -31.86
CA ILE A 242 -11.48 -3.00 -32.30
C ILE A 242 -11.33 -2.97 -33.83
N ILE A 243 -10.48 -3.85 -34.38
CA ILE A 243 -10.21 -3.92 -35.83
C ILE A 243 -10.78 -5.17 -36.48
N GLU A 244 -11.05 -6.20 -35.67
CA GLU A 244 -11.61 -7.47 -36.12
C GLU A 244 -12.37 -8.13 -34.98
N PHE A 245 -13.46 -8.80 -35.30
CA PHE A 245 -14.16 -9.67 -34.37
C PHE A 245 -14.61 -10.97 -35.04
N ASP A 246 -14.75 -12.02 -34.23
CA ASP A 246 -15.20 -13.36 -34.62
C ASP A 246 -16.22 -13.84 -33.59
N TYR A 247 -17.49 -13.81 -33.98
CA TYR A 247 -18.64 -14.20 -33.16
C TYR A 247 -18.96 -15.68 -33.34
N THR A 248 -19.00 -16.43 -32.23
CA THR A 248 -19.37 -17.84 -32.23
C THR A 248 -20.54 -18.08 -31.27
N LYS A 249 -21.63 -18.66 -31.80
CA LYS A 249 -22.80 -19.09 -31.00
C LYS A 249 -22.75 -20.58 -30.61
N THR A 250 -22.10 -21.42 -31.40
CA THR A 250 -22.01 -22.88 -31.18
C THR A 250 -20.58 -23.37 -31.41
N PRO A 251 -20.04 -24.28 -30.56
CA PRO A 251 -20.69 -24.97 -29.44
C PRO A 251 -20.79 -24.13 -28.14
N ALA A 252 -20.10 -22.99 -28.06
CA ALA A 252 -20.11 -22.10 -26.91
C ALA A 252 -20.23 -20.64 -27.36
N TRP A 253 -20.81 -19.81 -26.49
CA TRP A 253 -20.96 -18.37 -26.74
C TRP A 253 -19.62 -17.69 -26.52
N SER A 254 -19.02 -17.19 -27.60
CA SER A 254 -17.79 -16.42 -27.49
C SER A 254 -17.73 -15.30 -28.53
N LEU A 255 -17.08 -14.21 -28.15
CA LEU A 255 -16.70 -13.13 -29.05
C LEU A 255 -15.19 -13.01 -28.99
N LYS A 256 -14.50 -13.31 -30.08
CA LYS A 256 -13.08 -12.97 -30.19
C LYS A 256 -12.97 -11.56 -30.75
N ILE A 257 -12.12 -10.73 -30.17
CA ILE A 257 -11.82 -9.38 -30.66
C ILE A 257 -10.33 -9.22 -30.89
N LYS A 258 -9.96 -8.41 -31.87
CA LYS A 258 -8.58 -7.97 -32.10
C LYS A 258 -8.51 -6.46 -31.89
N LEU A 259 -7.60 -6.02 -31.05
CA LEU A 259 -7.40 -4.62 -30.71
C LEU A 259 -6.21 -4.04 -31.47
N LYS A 260 -6.30 -2.77 -31.81
CA LYS A 260 -5.21 -1.97 -32.38
C LYS A 260 -5.00 -0.70 -31.60
N VAL A 261 -3.73 -0.38 -31.33
CA VAL A 261 -3.29 0.90 -30.79
C VAL A 261 -2.08 1.35 -31.57
N ASN A 262 -2.17 2.51 -32.23
CA ASN A 262 -1.12 2.98 -33.15
C ASN A 262 -0.77 1.88 -34.18
N ASN A 263 0.48 1.42 -34.18
CA ASN A 263 0.97 0.34 -35.05
C ASN A 263 1.01 -1.05 -34.38
N LEU A 264 0.47 -1.17 -33.16
CA LEU A 264 0.45 -2.41 -32.39
C LEU A 264 -0.92 -3.06 -32.49
N GLU A 265 -0.94 -4.37 -32.72
CA GLU A 265 -2.15 -5.18 -32.72
C GLU A 265 -2.00 -6.34 -31.73
N THR A 266 -3.11 -6.72 -31.08
CA THR A 266 -3.18 -7.95 -30.28
C THR A 266 -3.37 -9.17 -31.18
N ASP A 267 -3.11 -10.36 -30.65
CA ASP A 267 -3.80 -11.56 -31.14
C ASP A 267 -5.30 -11.50 -30.80
N PHE A 268 -6.06 -12.51 -31.22
CA PHE A 268 -7.47 -12.60 -30.84
C PHE A 268 -7.63 -12.81 -29.32
N ILE A 269 -8.34 -11.87 -28.70
CA ILE A 269 -8.77 -11.92 -27.30
C ILE A 269 -10.14 -12.59 -27.29
N LYS A 270 -10.24 -13.78 -26.69
CA LYS A 270 -11.50 -14.51 -26.55
C LYS A 270 -12.25 -14.04 -25.31
N LEU A 271 -13.43 -13.46 -25.49
CA LEU A 271 -14.40 -13.16 -24.44
C LEU A 271 -15.41 -14.33 -24.40
N ASP A 272 -15.43 -15.07 -23.29
CA ASP A 272 -16.20 -16.30 -23.12
C ASP A 272 -17.48 -16.06 -22.32
N PHE A 273 -18.62 -16.32 -22.94
CA PHE A 273 -19.91 -16.04 -22.34
C PHE A 273 -20.65 -17.31 -21.95
N GLN A 274 -21.44 -17.21 -20.88
CA GLN A 274 -22.41 -18.23 -20.50
C GLN A 274 -23.81 -17.66 -20.49
N LYS A 275 -24.78 -18.48 -20.91
CA LYS A 275 -26.18 -18.17 -20.71
C LYS A 275 -26.49 -18.09 -19.20
N SER A 276 -27.35 -17.14 -18.82
CA SER A 276 -27.91 -17.11 -17.47
C SER A 276 -28.53 -18.46 -17.09
N ARG A 277 -28.30 -18.93 -15.86
CA ARG A 277 -28.99 -20.11 -15.32
C ARG A 277 -30.43 -19.79 -14.93
N ASP A 278 -30.70 -18.56 -14.54
CA ASP A 278 -32.02 -18.06 -14.21
C ASP A 278 -32.66 -17.45 -15.47
N ARG A 279 -33.84 -17.97 -15.84
CA ARG A 279 -34.62 -17.52 -17.00
C ARG A 279 -35.23 -16.12 -16.79
N ASN A 280 -35.38 -15.70 -15.53
CA ASN A 280 -35.92 -14.40 -15.14
C ASN A 280 -34.84 -13.39 -14.77
N ALA A 281 -33.56 -13.73 -14.98
CA ALA A 281 -32.46 -12.83 -14.68
C ALA A 281 -32.60 -11.52 -15.45
N THR A 282 -32.36 -10.41 -14.75
CA THR A 282 -32.29 -9.09 -15.35
C THR A 282 -30.83 -8.75 -15.67
N GLU A 283 -30.60 -7.75 -16.51
CA GLU A 283 -29.24 -7.23 -16.72
C GLU A 283 -28.61 -6.80 -15.40
N GLU A 284 -29.40 -6.19 -14.51
CA GLU A 284 -28.95 -5.81 -13.18
C GLU A 284 -28.52 -7.01 -12.33
N SER A 285 -29.33 -8.08 -12.27
CA SER A 285 -29.00 -9.24 -11.44
C SER A 285 -27.76 -9.97 -11.95
N LEU A 286 -27.59 -10.09 -13.27
CA LEU A 286 -26.39 -10.66 -13.86
C LEU A 286 -25.18 -9.77 -13.66
N ARG A 287 -25.35 -8.45 -13.76
CA ARG A 287 -24.29 -7.50 -13.47
C ARG A 287 -23.78 -7.67 -12.04
N GLN A 288 -24.67 -7.82 -11.05
CA GLN A 288 -24.27 -8.10 -9.67
C GLN A 288 -23.60 -9.49 -9.51
N GLU A 289 -24.11 -10.53 -10.16
CA GLU A 289 -23.47 -11.86 -10.13
C GLU A 289 -22.06 -11.83 -10.72
N ASN A 290 -21.87 -11.14 -11.84
CA ASN A 290 -20.58 -10.98 -12.50
C ASN A 290 -19.64 -10.10 -11.67
N LYS A 291 -20.13 -9.00 -11.07
CA LYS A 291 -19.34 -8.12 -10.19
C LYS A 291 -18.71 -8.86 -9.02
N ASN A 292 -19.42 -9.80 -8.40
CA ASN A 292 -18.86 -10.61 -7.32
C ASN A 292 -17.62 -11.41 -7.75
N ARG A 293 -17.45 -11.69 -9.04
CA ARG A 293 -16.27 -12.38 -9.60
C ARG A 293 -15.19 -11.41 -10.08
N SER A 294 -15.57 -10.19 -10.42
CA SER A 294 -14.81 -9.37 -11.36
C SER A 294 -14.43 -7.98 -10.81
N SER A 295 -15.14 -7.48 -9.80
CA SER A 295 -14.95 -6.14 -9.20
C SER A 295 -13.51 -5.90 -8.73
N LEU A 296 -12.82 -5.01 -9.45
CA LEU A 296 -11.49 -4.50 -9.09
C LEU A 296 -11.47 -3.89 -7.69
N LYS A 297 -12.53 -3.16 -7.36
CA LYS A 297 -12.73 -2.50 -6.06
C LYS A 297 -12.79 -3.51 -4.92
N GLU A 298 -13.58 -4.57 -5.06
CA GLU A 298 -13.65 -5.66 -4.07
C GLU A 298 -12.33 -6.44 -4.00
N LYS A 299 -11.64 -6.67 -5.13
CA LYS A 299 -10.30 -7.30 -5.13
C LYS A 299 -9.29 -6.46 -4.33
N ILE A 300 -9.27 -5.14 -4.52
CA ILE A 300 -8.41 -4.22 -3.75
C ILE A 300 -8.78 -4.25 -2.26
N LYS A 301 -10.08 -4.16 -1.93
CA LYS A 301 -10.57 -4.22 -0.56
C LYS A 301 -10.17 -5.52 0.15
N ASN A 302 -10.35 -6.67 -0.50
CA ASN A 302 -9.97 -7.97 0.04
C ASN A 302 -8.45 -8.07 0.28
N VAL A 303 -7.64 -7.49 -0.62
CA VAL A 303 -6.18 -7.43 -0.42
C VAL A 303 -5.79 -6.49 0.72
N LEU A 304 -6.45 -5.35 0.85
CA LEU A 304 -6.24 -4.42 1.98
C LEU A 304 -6.58 -5.08 3.32
N LEU A 305 -7.68 -5.85 3.36
CA LEU A 305 -8.13 -6.56 4.55
C LEU A 305 -7.31 -7.83 4.86
N ASN A 306 -6.39 -8.24 3.98
CA ASN A 306 -5.46 -9.33 4.27
C ASN A 306 -4.56 -8.97 5.45
N SER A 307 -4.48 -9.83 6.46
CA SER A 307 -3.75 -9.57 7.73
C SER A 307 -2.28 -9.15 7.54
N THR A 308 -1.61 -9.65 6.50
CA THR A 308 -0.22 -9.27 6.20
C THR A 308 -0.12 -7.89 5.58
N VAL A 309 -1.02 -7.55 4.66
CA VAL A 309 -1.06 -6.20 4.05
C VAL A 309 -1.49 -5.18 5.09
N LEU A 310 -2.51 -5.52 5.87
CA LEU A 310 -3.06 -4.69 6.93
C LEU A 310 -2.01 -4.34 7.99
N SER A 311 -1.18 -5.30 8.42
CA SER A 311 -0.13 -5.06 9.41
C SER A 311 0.98 -4.15 8.88
N VAL A 312 1.42 -4.37 7.64
CA VAL A 312 2.40 -3.51 6.96
C VAL A 312 1.86 -2.11 6.80
N PHE A 313 0.60 -1.99 6.38
CA PHE A 313 -0.08 -0.71 6.18
C PHE A 313 -0.26 0.03 7.50
N ALA A 314 -0.65 -0.66 8.58
CA ALA A 314 -0.86 -0.06 9.88
C ALA A 314 0.45 0.42 10.55
N ASN A 315 1.55 -0.34 10.46
CA ASN A 315 2.86 0.09 10.96
C ASN A 315 3.36 1.36 10.25
N ARG A 316 3.14 1.41 8.93
CA ARG A 316 3.45 2.57 8.08
C ARG A 316 2.63 3.81 8.47
N ILE A 317 1.36 3.61 8.81
CA ILE A 317 0.48 4.69 9.30
C ILE A 317 0.92 5.20 10.67
N LYS A 318 1.33 4.33 11.60
CA LYS A 318 1.85 4.76 12.92
C LYS A 318 3.01 5.74 12.80
N VAL A 319 3.95 5.47 11.89
CA VAL A 319 5.07 6.37 11.60
C VAL A 319 4.59 7.70 11.03
N TYR A 320 3.62 7.66 10.13
CA TYR A 320 3.01 8.86 9.57
C TYR A 320 2.39 9.75 10.67
N LYS A 321 1.66 9.15 11.63
CA LYS A 321 1.08 9.88 12.77
C LYS A 321 2.18 10.56 13.59
N LEU A 322 3.28 9.88 13.89
CA LEU A 322 4.39 10.46 14.65
C LEU A 322 5.14 11.57 13.90
N ALA A 323 5.34 11.39 12.60
CA ALA A 323 5.96 12.43 11.78
C ALA A 323 5.17 13.73 11.86
N LEU A 324 3.83 13.66 11.80
CA LEU A 324 2.97 14.84 11.96
C LEU A 324 3.02 15.45 13.37
N VAL A 325 3.20 14.66 14.42
CA VAL A 325 3.37 15.18 15.80
C VAL A 325 4.70 15.95 15.95
N ILE A 326 5.73 15.50 15.24
CA ILE A 326 7.08 16.09 15.29
C ILE A 326 7.20 17.29 14.33
N ASP A 327 6.32 17.40 13.34
CA ASP A 327 6.33 18.51 12.37
C ASP A 327 5.73 19.79 12.92
N GLU A 328 6.57 20.59 13.57
CA GLU A 328 6.20 21.91 14.10
C GLU A 328 5.78 22.91 13.00
N SER A 329 6.21 22.69 11.75
CA SER A 329 5.93 23.59 10.63
C SER A 329 4.58 23.34 9.95
N LYS A 330 3.94 22.19 10.21
CA LYS A 330 2.72 21.69 9.52
C LYS A 330 2.86 21.55 7.99
N GLN A 331 4.07 21.53 7.45
CA GLN A 331 4.32 21.51 6.00
C GLN A 331 4.54 20.10 5.44
N ILE A 332 4.67 19.06 6.27
CA ILE A 332 5.08 17.74 5.79
C ILE A 332 3.92 16.84 5.37
N SER A 333 2.67 17.21 5.66
CA SER A 333 1.48 16.38 5.37
C SER A 333 1.40 15.95 3.90
N LYS A 334 1.65 16.89 2.98
CA LYS A 334 1.73 16.62 1.55
C LYS A 334 2.93 15.73 1.20
N LYS A 335 4.13 16.07 1.70
CA LYS A 335 5.36 15.30 1.46
C LYS A 335 5.24 13.86 1.93
N LEU A 336 4.62 13.62 3.09
CA LEU A 336 4.44 12.28 3.61
C LEU A 336 3.43 11.48 2.76
N THR A 337 2.38 12.12 2.23
CA THR A 337 1.43 11.45 1.33
C THR A 337 2.13 10.97 0.06
N ASP A 338 2.95 11.83 -0.54
CA ASP A 338 3.73 11.51 -1.74
C ASP A 338 4.76 10.40 -1.47
N LEU A 339 5.35 10.37 -0.27
CA LEU A 339 6.30 9.34 0.13
C LEU A 339 5.64 7.98 0.40
N MET A 340 4.42 7.95 0.95
CA MET A 340 3.79 6.71 1.40
C MET A 340 2.95 6.05 0.30
N SER A 341 2.29 6.84 -0.53
CA SER A 341 1.36 6.34 -1.55
C SER A 341 1.99 5.31 -2.50
N PRO A 342 3.20 5.51 -3.06
CA PRO A 342 3.79 4.54 -3.98
C PRO A 342 4.08 3.18 -3.32
N TYR A 343 4.62 3.14 -2.10
CA TYR A 343 4.98 1.89 -1.42
C TYR A 343 3.77 1.06 -1.00
N VAL A 344 2.77 1.75 -0.47
CA VAL A 344 1.50 1.11 -0.13
C VAL A 344 0.85 0.58 -1.40
N SER A 345 0.82 1.41 -2.45
CA SER A 345 0.21 1.02 -3.72
C SER A 345 0.89 -0.21 -4.30
N GLU A 346 2.22 -0.23 -4.34
CA GLU A 346 2.99 -1.35 -4.87
C GLU A 346 2.76 -2.66 -4.08
N SER A 347 2.57 -2.57 -2.76
CA SER A 347 2.29 -3.74 -1.90
C SER A 347 0.92 -4.36 -2.19
N ILE A 348 -0.05 -3.55 -2.60
CA ILE A 348 -1.39 -3.97 -3.02
C ILE A 348 -1.34 -4.51 -4.45
N ILE A 349 -0.68 -3.77 -5.36
CA ILE A 349 -0.56 -4.10 -6.78
C ILE A 349 -0.02 -5.52 -6.98
N LYS A 350 1.10 -5.85 -6.32
CA LYS A 350 1.75 -7.17 -6.43
C LYS A 350 0.88 -8.35 -5.97
N ARG A 351 -0.22 -8.09 -5.27
CA ARG A 351 -1.11 -9.13 -4.71
C ARG A 351 -2.40 -9.32 -5.50
N ILE A 352 -2.63 -8.53 -6.54
CA ILE A 352 -3.83 -8.63 -7.39
C ILE A 352 -3.39 -9.09 -8.78
N PRO A 353 -3.42 -10.40 -9.05
CA PRO A 353 -2.98 -10.91 -10.34
C PRO A 353 -3.98 -10.54 -11.45
N PHE A 354 -3.50 -10.56 -12.68
CA PHE A 354 -4.29 -10.48 -13.92
C PHE A 354 -4.99 -9.14 -14.21
N ILE A 355 -4.79 -8.12 -13.39
CA ILE A 355 -5.22 -6.76 -13.67
C ILE A 355 -4.01 -5.99 -14.21
N PRO A 356 -4.12 -5.24 -15.31
CA PRO A 356 -3.02 -4.48 -15.87
C PRO A 356 -2.52 -3.45 -14.87
N ASP A 357 -1.20 -3.35 -14.74
CA ASP A 357 -0.56 -2.55 -13.71
C ASP A 357 -0.95 -1.07 -13.82
N PHE A 358 -1.11 -0.57 -15.05
CA PHE A 358 -1.48 0.82 -15.33
C PHE A 358 -2.92 1.15 -14.87
N ILE A 359 -3.85 0.19 -14.90
CA ILE A 359 -5.19 0.34 -14.34
C ILE A 359 -5.09 0.30 -12.82
N LEU A 360 -4.44 -0.74 -12.30
CA LEU A 360 -4.39 -1.01 -10.87
C LEU A 360 -3.74 0.13 -10.11
N ARG A 361 -2.67 0.71 -10.64
CA ARG A 361 -1.98 1.89 -10.09
C ARG A 361 -2.92 3.08 -9.91
N LYS A 362 -3.81 3.36 -10.88
CA LYS A 362 -4.76 4.48 -10.81
C LYS A 362 -5.77 4.29 -9.67
N PHE A 363 -6.37 3.11 -9.59
CA PHE A 363 -7.39 2.80 -8.57
C PHE A 363 -6.79 2.70 -7.17
N VAL A 364 -5.67 2.00 -7.03
CA VAL A 364 -4.98 1.83 -5.74
C VAL A 364 -4.48 3.18 -5.23
N SER A 365 -3.88 4.01 -6.09
CA SER A 365 -3.43 5.36 -5.70
C SER A 365 -4.57 6.21 -5.14
N LYS A 366 -5.75 6.17 -5.77
CA LYS A 366 -6.95 6.90 -5.31
C LYS A 366 -7.42 6.42 -3.93
N ILE A 367 -7.52 5.11 -3.73
CA ILE A 367 -7.94 4.52 -2.44
C ILE A 367 -6.93 4.86 -1.34
N VAL A 368 -5.64 4.66 -1.61
CA VAL A 368 -4.56 4.97 -0.67
C VAL A 368 -4.57 6.46 -0.31
N SER A 369 -4.76 7.34 -1.29
CA SER A 369 -4.85 8.78 -1.05
C SER A 369 -6.04 9.15 -0.16
N LYS A 370 -7.22 8.54 -0.36
CA LYS A 370 -8.41 8.76 0.50
C LYS A 370 -8.14 8.33 1.94
N ILE A 371 -7.57 7.15 2.15
CA ILE A 371 -7.25 6.66 3.49
C ILE A 371 -6.21 7.55 4.16
N LEU A 372 -5.14 7.91 3.44
CA LEU A 372 -4.11 8.80 3.96
C LEU A 372 -4.72 10.14 4.37
N ALA A 373 -5.55 10.77 3.53
CA ALA A 373 -6.24 12.02 3.84
C ALA A 373 -7.05 11.95 5.15
N LYS A 374 -7.84 10.87 5.36
CA LYS A 374 -8.58 10.64 6.61
C LYS A 374 -7.63 10.60 7.83
N ILE A 375 -6.49 9.93 7.67
CA ILE A 375 -5.46 9.83 8.72
C ILE A 375 -4.84 11.20 9.00
N ILE A 376 -4.48 11.98 7.97
CA ILE A 376 -3.93 13.34 8.16
C ILE A 376 -4.89 14.17 8.99
N ALA A 377 -6.17 14.20 8.60
CA ALA A 377 -7.20 14.97 9.28
C ALA A 377 -7.36 14.53 10.74
N SER A 378 -7.51 13.22 11.00
CA SER A 378 -7.62 12.64 12.35
C SER A 378 -6.44 13.04 13.25
N VAL A 379 -5.21 12.95 12.73
CA VAL A 379 -4.01 13.30 13.50
C VAL A 379 -3.90 14.80 13.72
N GLN A 380 -4.20 15.62 12.69
CA GLN A 380 -4.17 17.08 12.82
C GLN A 380 -5.15 17.57 13.89
N THR A 381 -6.35 17.02 13.95
CA THR A 381 -7.33 17.32 15.01
C THR A 381 -6.78 16.93 16.39
N LYS A 382 -6.29 15.69 16.54
CA LYS A 382 -5.73 15.20 17.81
C LYS A 382 -4.52 16.01 18.29
N VAL A 383 -3.66 16.44 17.38
CA VAL A 383 -2.52 17.31 17.68
C VAL A 383 -3.02 18.70 18.09
N GLN A 384 -3.93 19.31 17.33
CA GLN A 384 -4.44 20.65 17.63
C GLN A 384 -5.20 20.73 18.96
N ASP A 385 -5.98 19.71 19.30
CA ASP A 385 -6.75 19.67 20.55
C ASP A 385 -5.85 19.44 21.78
N LYS A 386 -4.71 18.74 21.61
CA LYS A 386 -3.73 18.49 22.68
C LYS A 386 -2.75 19.63 22.94
N PHE A 387 -2.55 20.55 21.99
CA PHE A 387 -1.65 21.71 22.15
C PHE A 387 -2.40 23.05 22.32
N LYS A 388 -3.74 23.00 22.47
CA LYS A 388 -4.58 24.16 22.82
C LYS A 388 -4.97 24.19 24.32
N ASN A 389 -4.78 23.09 25.03
CA ASN A 389 -4.90 22.96 26.48
C ASN A 389 -3.52 22.62 27.07
#